data_AF-A0A9X7IQZ5-F1
#
_entry.id   AF-A0A9X7IQZ5-F1
#
_cell.length_a   1.000
_cell.length_b   1.000
_cell.length_c   1.000
_cell.angle_alpha   90.00
_cell.angle_beta   90.00
_cell.angle_gamma   90.00
#
_symmetry.space_group_name_H-M   'P 1'
#
loop_
_entity.id
_entity.type
_entity.pdbx_description
1 polymer ?
#
loop_
_entity_poly.entity_id
_entity_poly.type
_entity_poly.pdbx_seq_one_letter_code
_entity_poly.pdbx_strand_id
1 'polypeptide(L)'
;MSWAARFTAPLAITGVAMGALVAAAPAHADEASFMKYLNTHGYTARYGNDEPISESSVRALGHMICENLRVGRTVEMQLPHYPAWPQFGLIAEAARQELCPGA
;
A
#
# COMPACT_ATOMS: atom_id res chain seq x y z
N MET A 1 22.60 58.19 35.00
CA MET A 1 21.56 58.52 34.00
C MET A 1 22.23 58.53 32.63
N SER A 2 21.77 57.68 31.73
CA SER A 2 21.84 57.74 30.25
C SER A 2 21.89 56.32 29.69
N TRP A 3 20.69 55.86 29.35
CA TRP A 3 20.32 54.60 28.71
C TRP A 3 20.26 54.83 27.20
N ALA A 4 20.86 53.94 26.42
CA ALA A 4 20.47 53.69 25.03
C ALA A 4 21.09 52.36 24.55
N ALA A 5 20.39 51.26 24.81
CA ALA A 5 20.64 49.98 24.16
C ALA A 5 20.26 50.11 22.68
N ARG A 6 21.24 49.92 21.78
CA ARG A 6 20.99 49.83 20.33
C ARG A 6 20.64 48.38 20.00
N PHE A 7 19.35 48.10 19.90
CA PHE A 7 18.85 46.84 19.34
C PHE A 7 18.89 46.92 17.81
N THR A 8 19.88 46.27 17.20
CA THR A 8 19.92 46.01 15.77
C THR A 8 18.93 44.91 15.41
N ALA A 9 17.98 45.23 14.54
CA ALA A 9 16.91 44.36 14.05
C ALA A 9 17.46 43.14 13.27
N PRO A 10 16.77 41.98 13.30
CA PRO A 10 17.17 40.80 12.55
C PRO A 10 16.82 40.96 11.06
N LEU A 11 17.80 40.75 10.19
CA LEU A 11 17.58 40.59 8.76
C LEU A 11 16.87 39.25 8.53
N ALA A 12 15.58 39.31 8.20
CA ALA A 12 14.80 38.19 7.74
C ALA A 12 15.34 37.70 6.39
N ILE A 13 16.05 36.56 6.40
CA ILE A 13 16.38 35.83 5.17
C ILE A 13 15.18 34.93 4.87
N THR A 14 14.27 35.41 4.03
CA THR A 14 13.21 34.61 3.40
C THR A 14 13.83 33.71 2.33
N GLY A 15 14.44 32.61 2.77
CA GLY A 15 14.79 31.49 1.89
C GLY A 15 13.52 30.71 1.56
N VAL A 16 12.95 30.94 0.38
CA VAL A 16 11.89 30.10 -0.18
C VAL A 16 12.52 28.74 -0.52
N ALA A 17 12.34 27.77 0.36
CA ALA A 17 12.63 26.37 0.07
C ALA A 17 11.57 25.83 -0.90
N MET A 18 11.81 26.00 -2.20
CA MET A 18 11.06 25.32 -3.25
C MET A 18 11.59 23.90 -3.44
N GLY A 19 10.69 22.92 -3.36
CA GLY A 19 10.87 21.56 -3.84
C GLY A 19 11.52 20.62 -2.82
N ALA A 20 10.99 19.44 -2.48
CA ALA A 20 9.86 18.70 -3.00
C ALA A 20 9.07 18.18 -1.80
N LEU A 21 7.80 18.55 -1.71
CA LEU A 21 6.85 17.68 -1.05
C LEU A 21 6.81 16.44 -1.93
N VAL A 22 7.59 15.42 -1.57
CA VAL A 22 7.23 14.05 -1.93
C VAL A 22 5.86 13.88 -1.33
N ALA A 23 4.83 14.15 -2.13
CA ALA A 23 3.51 13.65 -1.86
C ALA A 23 3.72 12.13 -1.85
N ALA A 24 3.98 11.59 -0.67
CA ALA A 24 3.53 10.25 -0.35
C ALA A 24 2.03 10.36 -0.56
N ALA A 25 1.60 10.10 -1.81
CA ALA A 25 0.22 9.75 -2.09
C ALA A 25 -0.14 8.80 -0.96
N PRO A 26 -1.26 9.05 -0.26
CA PRO A 26 -1.56 8.22 0.88
C PRO A 26 -1.47 6.80 0.37
N ALA A 27 -0.75 5.95 1.07
CA ALA A 27 -0.66 4.53 0.77
C ALA A 27 -2.02 3.86 1.03
N HIS A 28 -3.12 4.48 0.56
CA HIS A 28 -4.25 3.77 0.01
C HIS A 28 -3.66 2.93 -1.13
N ALA A 29 -3.12 1.78 -0.74
CA ALA A 29 -3.04 0.60 -1.58
C ALA A 29 -4.29 0.64 -2.46
N ASP A 30 -4.11 0.67 -3.78
CA ASP A 30 -5.21 1.03 -4.68
C ASP A 30 -6.19 -0.14 -4.73
N GLU A 31 -7.10 -0.20 -3.75
CA GLU A 31 -8.03 -1.31 -3.59
C GLU A 31 -8.95 -1.43 -4.81
N ALA A 32 -9.26 -0.29 -5.44
CA ALA A 32 -10.05 -0.26 -6.65
C ALA A 32 -9.27 -0.88 -7.82
N SER A 33 -8.00 -0.52 -8.00
CA SER A 33 -7.15 -1.14 -9.04
C SER A 33 -6.82 -2.59 -8.72
N PHE A 34 -6.64 -2.98 -7.47
CA PHE A 34 -6.50 -4.37 -7.04
C PHE A 34 -7.72 -5.22 -7.42
N MET A 35 -8.94 -4.77 -7.07
CA MET A 35 -10.16 -5.49 -7.45
C MET A 35 -10.37 -5.48 -8.96
N LYS A 36 -10.06 -4.37 -9.63
CA LYS A 36 -10.11 -4.27 -11.10
C LYS A 36 -9.14 -5.27 -11.75
N TYR A 37 -7.91 -5.36 -11.26
CA TYR A 37 -6.90 -6.30 -11.74
C TYR A 37 -7.42 -7.73 -11.65
N LEU A 38 -7.94 -8.14 -10.50
CA LEU A 38 -8.55 -9.45 -10.31
C LEU A 38 -9.66 -9.73 -11.33
N ASN A 39 -10.58 -8.79 -11.48
CA ASN A 39 -11.71 -8.91 -12.41
C ASN A 39 -11.27 -9.04 -13.86
N THR A 40 -10.22 -8.33 -14.29
CA THR A 40 -9.71 -8.40 -15.67
C THR A 40 -8.81 -9.62 -15.93
N HIS A 41 -8.32 -10.28 -14.89
CA HIS A 41 -7.40 -11.42 -14.99
C HIS A 41 -8.05 -12.77 -14.62
N GLY A 42 -9.39 -12.84 -14.64
CA GLY A 42 -10.14 -14.09 -14.51
C GLY A 42 -10.32 -14.58 -13.07
N TYR A 43 -10.29 -13.67 -12.09
CA TYR A 43 -10.68 -14.01 -10.72
C TYR A 43 -12.17 -14.39 -10.65
N THR A 44 -12.47 -15.53 -10.03
CA THR A 44 -13.83 -16.10 -9.99
C THR A 44 -14.59 -15.77 -8.71
N ALA A 45 -13.91 -15.24 -7.69
CA ALA A 45 -14.47 -15.00 -6.35
C ALA A 45 -15.11 -16.27 -5.73
N ARG A 46 -14.42 -17.41 -5.85
CA ARG A 46 -14.86 -18.71 -5.32
C ARG A 46 -13.77 -19.41 -4.52
N TYR A 47 -14.16 -19.99 -3.39
CA TYR A 47 -13.32 -20.92 -2.65
C TYR A 47 -13.21 -22.26 -3.39
N GLY A 48 -12.33 -23.15 -2.95
CA GLY A 48 -12.15 -24.48 -3.56
C GLY A 48 -13.39 -25.39 -3.51
N ASN A 49 -14.40 -25.04 -2.71
CA ASN A 49 -15.70 -25.72 -2.60
C ASN A 49 -16.83 -24.99 -3.36
N ASP A 50 -16.50 -24.06 -4.26
CA ASP A 50 -17.43 -23.20 -5.02
C ASP A 50 -18.30 -22.23 -4.20
N GLU A 51 -18.02 -22.08 -2.90
CA GLU A 51 -18.68 -21.07 -2.08
C GLU A 51 -18.21 -19.66 -2.49
N PRO A 52 -19.13 -18.67 -2.60
CA PRO A 52 -18.76 -17.31 -2.98
C PRO A 52 -17.89 -16.63 -1.91
N ILE A 53 -16.86 -15.92 -2.37
CA ILE A 53 -15.98 -15.12 -1.52
C ILE A 53 -16.45 -13.67 -1.57
N SER A 54 -16.64 -13.05 -0.40
CA SER A 54 -16.98 -11.63 -0.33
C SER A 54 -15.80 -10.75 -0.73
N GLU A 55 -16.04 -9.64 -1.42
CA GLU A 55 -14.95 -8.72 -1.81
C GLU A 55 -14.11 -8.24 -0.63
N SER A 56 -14.72 -8.00 0.54
CA SER A 56 -13.99 -7.57 1.74
C SER A 56 -13.00 -8.63 2.21
N SER A 57 -13.35 -9.92 2.12
CA SER A 57 -12.42 -11.02 2.40
C SER A 57 -11.24 -11.03 1.41
N VAL A 58 -11.50 -10.77 0.13
CA VAL A 58 -10.46 -10.72 -0.90
C VAL A 58 -9.49 -9.56 -0.65
N ARG A 59 -10.01 -8.37 -0.32
CA ARG A 59 -9.20 -7.20 0.04
C ARG A 59 -8.36 -7.46 1.28
N ALA A 60 -8.96 -8.04 2.33
CA ALA A 60 -8.25 -8.38 3.56
C ALA A 60 -7.10 -9.37 3.29
N LEU A 61 -7.33 -10.38 2.45
CA LEU A 61 -6.29 -11.31 2.01
C LEU A 61 -5.18 -10.59 1.24
N GLY A 62 -5.53 -9.71 0.29
CA GLY A 62 -4.56 -8.92 -0.47
C GLY A 62 -3.64 -8.09 0.43
N HIS A 63 -4.21 -7.39 1.41
CA HIS A 63 -3.43 -6.61 2.39
C HIS A 63 -2.52 -7.50 3.24
N MET A 64 -3.00 -8.64 3.73
CA MET A 64 -2.18 -9.54 4.53
C MET A 64 -1.05 -10.19 3.71
N ILE A 65 -1.28 -10.54 2.43
CA ILE A 65 -0.20 -11.00 1.53
C ILE A 65 0.85 -9.90 1.39
N CYS A 66 0.38 -8.68 1.18
CA CYS A 66 1.21 -7.52 0.99
C CYS A 66 2.09 -7.20 2.22
N GLU A 67 1.54 -7.31 3.43
CA GLU A 67 2.30 -7.20 4.68
C GLU A 67 3.37 -8.29 4.80
N ASN A 68 3.04 -9.54 4.47
CA ASN A 68 4.00 -10.64 4.47
C ASN A 68 5.15 -10.40 3.47
N LEU A 69 4.86 -9.89 2.27
CA LEU A 69 5.87 -9.54 1.27
C LEU A 69 6.84 -8.48 1.81
N ARG A 70 6.32 -7.41 2.44
CA ARG A 70 7.14 -6.33 3.03
C ARG A 70 8.11 -6.80 4.11
N VAL A 71 7.84 -7.93 4.78
CA VAL A 71 8.74 -8.53 5.78
C VAL A 71 9.59 -9.67 5.22
N GLY A 72 9.67 -9.80 3.89
CA GLY A 72 10.53 -10.76 3.19
C GLY A 72 9.94 -12.16 3.05
N ARG A 73 8.63 -12.35 3.31
CA ARG A 73 7.97 -13.65 3.11
C ARG A 73 7.44 -13.76 1.69
N THR A 74 8.04 -14.66 0.91
CA THR A 74 7.60 -14.97 -0.46
C THR A 74 6.21 -15.58 -0.52
N VAL A 75 5.59 -15.51 -1.70
CA VAL A 75 4.25 -16.06 -1.97
C VAL A 75 4.22 -17.58 -1.74
N GLU A 76 5.30 -18.28 -2.10
CA GLU A 76 5.42 -19.74 -1.99
C GLU A 76 5.42 -20.20 -0.52
N MET A 77 5.95 -19.38 0.39
CA MET A 77 5.88 -19.66 1.83
C MET A 77 4.48 -19.45 2.40
N GLN A 78 3.67 -18.57 1.79
CA GLN A 78 2.32 -18.27 2.25
C GLN A 78 1.30 -19.29 1.72
N LEU A 79 1.43 -19.70 0.44
CA LEU A 79 0.46 -20.53 -0.29
C LEU A 79 -0.04 -21.78 0.48
N PRO A 80 0.81 -22.57 1.17
CA PRO A 80 0.35 -23.77 1.90
C PRO A 80 -0.62 -23.47 3.05
N HIS A 81 -0.66 -22.23 3.54
CA HIS A 81 -1.56 -21.79 4.61
C HIS A 81 -2.96 -21.39 4.11
N TYR A 82 -3.17 -21.32 2.78
CA TYR A 82 -4.44 -20.90 2.17
C TYR A 82 -5.02 -21.94 1.20
N PRO A 83 -5.20 -23.22 1.62
CA PRO A 83 -5.68 -24.28 0.72
C PRO A 83 -7.11 -24.06 0.21
N ALA A 84 -7.92 -23.27 0.93
CA ALA A 84 -9.27 -22.92 0.51
C ALA A 84 -9.32 -21.88 -0.63
N TRP A 85 -8.19 -21.23 -0.94
CA TRP A 85 -8.10 -20.13 -1.90
C TRP A 85 -7.43 -20.60 -3.20
N PRO A 86 -8.17 -21.20 -4.15
CA PRO A 86 -7.60 -21.82 -5.35
C PRO A 86 -6.86 -20.82 -6.24
N GLN A 87 -7.27 -19.55 -6.22
CA GLN A 87 -6.65 -18.46 -6.97
C GLN A 87 -5.72 -17.59 -6.12
N PHE A 88 -5.18 -18.11 -5.00
CA PHE A 88 -4.27 -17.36 -4.13
C PHE A 88 -3.09 -16.73 -4.90
N GLY A 89 -2.52 -17.44 -5.88
CA GLY A 89 -1.44 -16.92 -6.71
C GLY A 89 -1.83 -15.64 -7.48
N LEU A 90 -3.03 -15.60 -8.06
CA LEU A 90 -3.55 -14.41 -8.76
C LEU A 90 -3.80 -13.25 -7.77
N ILE A 91 -4.31 -13.56 -6.58
CA ILE A 91 -4.51 -12.56 -5.52
C ILE A 91 -3.17 -12.00 -5.06
N ALA A 92 -2.15 -12.84 -4.91
CA ALA A 92 -0.81 -12.41 -4.53
C ALA A 92 -0.12 -11.57 -5.60
N GLU A 93 -0.31 -11.92 -6.88
CA GLU A 93 0.17 -11.13 -8.01
C GLU A 93 -0.47 -9.74 -8.02
N ALA A 94 -1.80 -9.67 -7.90
CA ALA A 94 -2.54 -8.40 -7.83
C ALA A 94 -2.10 -7.56 -6.62
N ALA A 95 -1.91 -8.18 -5.45
CA ALA A 95 -1.47 -7.48 -4.25
C ALA A 95 -0.07 -6.88 -4.40
N ARG A 96 0.88 -7.62 -4.99
CA ARG A 96 2.22 -7.11 -5.27
C ARG A 96 2.23 -5.94 -6.27
N GLN A 97 1.36 -5.98 -7.27
CA GLN A 97 1.29 -4.93 -8.29
C GLN A 97 0.58 -3.66 -7.78
N GLU A 98 -0.56 -3.83 -7.12
CA GLU A 98 -1.49 -2.73 -6.84
C GLU A 98 -1.47 -2.26 -5.37
N LEU A 99 -1.13 -3.15 -4.42
CA LEU A 99 -1.15 -2.84 -2.98
C LEU A 99 0.24 -2.58 -2.37
N CYS A 100 1.29 -3.23 -2.88
CA CYS A 100 2.70 -3.00 -2.48
C CYS A 100 3.68 -3.11 -3.65
N PRO A 101 3.66 -2.13 -4.56
CA PRO A 101 4.68 -2.06 -5.59
C PRO A 101 6.08 -1.97 -4.97
N GLY A 102 6.96 -2.88 -5.38
CA GLY A 102 8.37 -2.92 -4.95
C GLY A 102 8.66 -3.64 -3.63
N ALA A 103 7.66 -4.30 -3.03
CA ALA A 103 7.88 -5.26 -1.94
C ALA A 103 8.51 -6.56 -2.43
#